data_AF-A0A2A2W9E4-F1
#
_entry.id   AF-A0A2A2W9E4-F1
#
_cell.length_a   1.000
_cell.length_b   1.000
_cell.length_c   1.000
_cell.angle_alpha   90.00
_cell.angle_beta   90.00
_cell.angle_gamma   90.00
#
_symmetry.space_group_name_H-M   'P 1'
#
loop_
_entity.id
_entity.type
_entity.pdbx_description
1 polymer ?
#
loop_
_entity_poly.entity_id
_entity_poly.type
_entity_poly.pdbx_seq_one_letter_code
_entity_poly.pdbx_strand_id
1 'polypeptide(L)'
;MDRDDPTRIRDIATRWSLIRKAHAGDDTSATSARHALVDRYCGAAWRYLLAVTGNEQIAEELFQELALRMLRGDLRHADSSKGRFRDYLKTVLVNLVRDHYRKRPDGELSQALPDSLASKDVSAAIDDESEFVDCWRDELLQKTWTALGQSSATLAAVLRAHVENEDLTAAEKGMIVQGMLDSPFTANRYRVMLHRARDKFAKLLVDEVAATLDSPTEAELRQELRTLRLLKYCQRKT
;
A
#
# COMPACT_ATOMS: atom_id res chain seq x y z
N MET A 1 -39.70 -8.52 -6.19
CA MET A 1 -39.43 -7.81 -4.95
C MET A 1 -38.23 -8.47 -4.32
N ASP A 2 -37.05 -8.04 -4.75
CA ASP A 2 -35.80 -8.25 -4.03
C ASP A 2 -34.93 -7.05 -4.41
N ARG A 3 -34.74 -6.16 -3.44
CA ARG A 3 -34.00 -4.92 -3.62
C ARG A 3 -32.52 -5.28 -3.62
N ASP A 4 -31.83 -4.94 -4.70
CA ASP A 4 -30.39 -4.71 -4.65
C ASP A 4 -30.12 -3.72 -3.52
N ASP A 5 -29.60 -4.23 -2.41
CA ASP A 5 -29.26 -3.44 -1.24
C ASP A 5 -27.90 -2.77 -1.49
N PRO A 6 -27.84 -1.44 -1.67
CA PRO A 6 -26.60 -0.72 -1.95
C PRO A 6 -25.59 -0.76 -0.78
N THR A 7 -25.96 -1.34 0.37
CA THR A 7 -25.04 -1.59 1.50
C THR A 7 -24.08 -2.74 1.23
N ARG A 8 -24.47 -3.77 0.44
CA ARG A 8 -23.60 -4.92 0.14
C ARG A 8 -22.34 -4.54 -0.65
N ILE A 9 -22.36 -3.43 -1.39
CA ILE A 9 -21.23 -2.97 -2.21
C ILE A 9 -20.20 -2.19 -1.37
N ARG A 10 -20.58 -1.71 -0.18
CA ARG A 10 -19.69 -0.97 0.73
C ARG A 10 -18.90 -1.88 1.68
N ASP A 11 -19.34 -3.14 1.83
CA ASP A 11 -18.80 -4.07 2.83
C ASP A 11 -17.58 -4.86 2.36
N ILE A 12 -17.20 -4.79 1.10
CA ILE A 12 -15.98 -5.45 0.62
C ILE A 12 -14.92 -4.42 0.27
N ALA A 13 -13.94 -4.30 1.18
CA ALA A 13 -12.55 -4.60 0.80
C ALA A 13 -11.58 -4.36 1.96
N THR A 14 -11.87 -5.04 3.07
CA THR A 14 -11.08 -5.01 4.30
C THR A 14 -11.29 -6.34 5.02
N ARG A 15 -10.21 -6.88 5.60
CA ARG A 15 -10.25 -8.07 6.45
C ARG A 15 -10.87 -7.76 7.84
N TRP A 16 -12.17 -7.45 7.86
CA TRP A 16 -12.94 -7.12 9.07
C TRP A 16 -12.89 -8.20 10.15
N SER A 17 -12.76 -9.47 9.77
CA SER A 17 -12.57 -10.57 10.72
C SER A 17 -11.28 -10.42 11.54
N LEU A 18 -10.20 -9.93 10.92
CA LEU A 18 -8.93 -9.66 11.59
C LEU A 18 -9.04 -8.44 12.50
N ILE A 19 -9.73 -7.39 12.05
CA ILE A 19 -9.96 -6.17 12.83
C ILE A 19 -10.80 -6.47 14.07
N ARG A 20 -11.90 -7.20 13.93
CA ARG A 20 -12.71 -7.63 15.08
C ARG A 20 -11.89 -8.45 16.07
N LYS A 21 -11.05 -9.38 15.60
CA LYS A 21 -10.15 -10.16 16.46
C LYS A 21 -9.11 -9.29 17.15
N ALA A 22 -8.53 -8.30 16.46
CA ALA A 22 -7.55 -7.37 17.02
C ALA A 22 -8.13 -6.48 18.14
N HIS A 23 -9.45 -6.31 18.16
CA HIS A 23 -10.18 -5.55 19.20
C HIS A 23 -10.90 -6.45 20.22
N ALA A 24 -10.85 -7.77 20.07
CA ALA A 24 -11.52 -8.72 20.94
C ALA A 24 -10.64 -9.11 22.14
N GLY A 25 -10.63 -8.26 23.17
CA GLY A 25 -9.96 -8.52 24.45
C GLY A 25 -8.43 -8.54 24.37
N ASP A 26 -7.80 -9.07 25.42
CA ASP A 26 -6.33 -9.08 25.59
C ASP A 26 -5.69 -10.47 25.45
N ASP A 27 -6.38 -11.40 24.80
CA ASP A 27 -5.84 -12.74 24.58
C ASP A 27 -4.72 -12.75 23.52
N THR A 28 -3.92 -13.80 23.51
CA THR A 28 -2.78 -13.99 22.59
C THR A 28 -3.21 -13.83 21.12
N SER A 29 -4.41 -14.33 20.78
CA SER A 29 -4.98 -14.18 19.43
C SER A 29 -5.28 -12.73 19.05
N ALA A 30 -5.66 -11.87 19.99
CA ALA A 30 -5.93 -10.46 19.74
C ALA A 30 -4.61 -9.71 19.50
N THR A 31 -3.59 -10.01 20.30
CA THR A 31 -2.23 -9.46 20.12
C THR A 31 -1.63 -9.83 18.76
N SER A 32 -1.72 -11.10 18.35
CA SER A 32 -1.26 -11.50 17.01
C SER A 32 -2.04 -10.81 15.89
N ALA A 33 -3.35 -10.58 16.06
CA ALA A 33 -4.15 -9.86 15.09
C ALA A 33 -3.75 -8.36 15.00
N ARG A 34 -3.42 -7.72 16.14
CA ARG A 34 -2.90 -6.35 16.18
C ARG A 34 -1.57 -6.23 15.45
N HIS A 35 -0.64 -7.16 15.65
CA HIS A 35 0.63 -7.19 14.91
C HIS A 35 0.41 -7.34 13.41
N ALA A 36 -0.46 -8.26 13.00
CA ALA A 36 -0.80 -8.47 11.59
C ALA A 36 -1.44 -7.24 10.94
N LEU A 37 -2.19 -6.42 11.71
CA LEU A 37 -2.67 -5.13 11.22
C LEU A 37 -1.52 -4.14 11.05
N VAL A 38 -0.63 -4.01 12.03
CA VAL A 38 0.53 -3.12 11.92
C VAL A 38 1.36 -3.49 10.69
N ASP A 39 1.79 -4.75 10.53
CA ASP A 39 2.60 -5.19 9.37
C ASP A 39 1.91 -4.96 8.02
N ARG A 40 0.58 -5.00 8.01
CA ARG A 40 -0.20 -4.78 6.79
C ARG A 40 -0.24 -3.32 6.40
N TYR A 41 -0.47 -2.43 7.35
CA TYR A 41 -0.75 -1.02 7.10
C TYR A 41 0.45 -0.09 7.33
N CYS A 42 1.52 -0.56 7.99
CA CYS A 42 2.66 0.27 8.39
C CYS A 42 3.34 0.98 7.22
N GLY A 43 3.67 0.25 6.15
CA GLY A 43 4.40 0.83 5.01
C GLY A 43 3.60 1.92 4.30
N ALA A 44 2.30 1.71 4.09
CA ALA A 44 1.45 2.72 3.46
C ALA A 44 1.18 3.92 4.38
N ALA A 45 1.01 3.68 5.69
CA ALA A 45 0.86 4.75 6.68
C ALA A 45 2.12 5.61 6.78
N TRP A 46 3.30 4.98 6.80
CA TRP A 46 4.59 5.65 6.79
C TRP A 46 4.78 6.54 5.55
N ARG A 47 4.55 5.97 4.35
CA ARG A 47 4.64 6.71 3.07
C ARG A 47 3.73 7.92 3.06
N TYR A 48 2.49 7.75 3.50
CA TYR A 48 1.52 8.83 3.56
C TYR A 48 1.95 9.93 4.55
N LEU A 49 2.39 9.56 5.75
CA LEU A 49 2.85 10.53 6.74
C LEU A 49 4.05 11.32 6.21
N LEU A 50 5.02 10.65 5.61
CA LEU A 50 6.20 11.30 5.03
C LEU A 50 5.83 12.25 3.87
N ALA A 51 4.91 11.82 2.99
CA ALA A 51 4.43 12.64 1.87
C ALA A 51 3.71 13.91 2.36
N VAL A 52 2.87 13.77 3.38
CA VAL A 52 2.08 14.89 3.91
C VAL A 52 2.90 15.83 4.79
N THR A 53 3.80 15.33 5.63
CA THR A 53 4.58 16.18 6.55
C THR A 53 5.79 16.81 5.87
N GLY A 54 6.33 16.19 4.81
CA GLY A 54 7.59 16.57 4.18
C GLY A 54 8.79 16.52 5.14
N ASN A 55 8.63 15.91 6.32
CA ASN A 55 9.60 15.91 7.41
C ASN A 55 9.63 14.53 8.06
N GLU A 56 10.79 13.89 8.01
CA GLU A 56 11.01 12.53 8.48
C GLU A 56 10.82 12.40 10.00
N GLN A 57 11.32 13.36 10.78
CA GLN A 57 11.18 13.33 12.25
C GLN A 57 9.70 13.43 12.67
N ILE A 58 8.94 14.34 12.05
CA ILE A 58 7.51 14.48 12.33
C ILE A 58 6.75 13.21 11.89
N ALA A 59 7.09 12.65 10.71
CA ALA A 59 6.49 11.41 10.25
C ALA A 59 6.76 10.25 11.21
N GLU A 60 7.97 10.16 11.77
CA GLU A 60 8.36 9.16 12.76
C GLU A 60 7.56 9.26 14.05
N GLU A 61 7.46 10.46 14.62
CA GLU A 61 6.66 10.69 15.84
C GLU A 61 5.19 10.27 15.64
N LEU A 62 4.59 10.70 14.53
CA LEU A 62 3.20 10.37 14.19
C LEU A 62 3.00 8.88 13.92
N PHE A 63 3.98 8.23 13.29
CA PHE A 63 3.94 6.80 13.02
C PHE A 63 4.04 5.98 14.30
N GLN A 64 4.92 6.35 15.22
CA GLN A 64 5.02 5.71 16.54
C GLN A 64 3.72 5.84 17.32
N GLU A 65 3.08 7.01 17.30
CA GLU A 65 1.78 7.21 17.94
C GLU A 65 0.68 6.32 17.31
N LEU A 66 0.64 6.22 15.97
CA LEU A 66 -0.27 5.31 15.28
C LEU A 66 -0.04 3.85 15.70
N ALA A 67 1.22 3.40 15.68
CA ALA A 67 1.58 2.02 16.02
C ALA A 67 1.14 1.69 17.46
N LEU A 68 1.36 2.59 18.41
CA LEU A 68 0.89 2.44 19.79
C LEU A 68 -0.64 2.33 19.87
N ARG A 69 -1.38 3.18 19.16
CA ARG A 69 -2.86 3.12 19.12
C ARG A 69 -3.35 1.80 18.51
N MET A 70 -2.70 1.30 17.47
CA MET A 70 -3.02 0.00 16.85
C MET A 70 -2.76 -1.17 17.81
N LEU A 71 -1.60 -1.18 18.48
CA LEU A 71 -1.20 -2.22 19.43
C LEU A 71 -2.02 -2.21 20.73
N ARG A 72 -2.57 -1.07 21.13
CA ARG A 72 -3.52 -0.97 22.25
C ARG A 72 -4.94 -1.37 21.85
N GLY A 73 -5.23 -1.46 20.56
CA GLY A 73 -6.58 -1.73 20.06
C GLY A 73 -7.51 -0.52 20.14
N ASP A 74 -6.97 0.70 20.19
CA ASP A 74 -7.75 1.95 20.29
C ASP A 74 -8.58 2.26 19.03
N LEU A 75 -8.29 1.56 17.93
CA LEU A 75 -9.04 1.64 16.67
C LEU A 75 -10.39 0.88 16.70
N ARG A 76 -10.89 0.51 17.88
CA ARG A 76 -12.17 -0.20 18.11
C ARG A 76 -13.41 0.46 17.51
N HIS A 77 -13.33 1.75 17.16
CA HIS A 77 -14.41 2.50 16.52
C HIS A 77 -14.49 2.27 15.00
N ALA A 78 -13.57 1.48 14.44
CA ALA A 78 -13.66 1.00 13.08
C ALA A 78 -14.94 0.15 12.93
N ASP A 79 -15.87 0.65 12.12
CA ASP A 79 -17.19 0.05 11.91
C ASP A 79 -17.30 -0.38 10.45
N SER A 80 -17.64 -1.66 10.22
CA SER A 80 -17.79 -2.21 8.86
C SER A 80 -18.90 -1.54 8.08
N SER A 81 -19.95 -1.04 8.75
CA SER A 81 -21.05 -0.33 8.08
C SER A 81 -20.66 1.04 7.53
N LYS A 82 -19.52 1.60 7.97
CA LYS A 82 -19.05 2.94 7.58
C LYS A 82 -18.11 2.95 6.37
N GLY A 83 -17.79 1.78 5.81
CA GLY A 83 -16.92 1.64 4.64
C GLY A 83 -15.67 0.83 4.94
N ARG A 84 -14.56 1.15 4.29
CA ARG A 84 -13.34 0.33 4.36
C ARG A 84 -12.48 0.77 5.54
N PHE A 85 -11.77 -0.16 6.19
CA PHE A 85 -10.84 0.21 7.27
C PHE A 85 -9.72 1.12 6.78
N ARG A 86 -9.35 1.02 5.50
CA ARG A 86 -8.36 1.91 4.90
C ARG A 86 -8.80 3.38 4.96
N ASP A 87 -10.10 3.64 4.77
CA ASP A 87 -10.66 5.00 4.81
C ASP A 87 -10.75 5.51 6.26
N TYR A 88 -11.07 4.62 7.20
CA TYR A 88 -10.95 4.90 8.62
C TYR A 88 -9.51 5.20 9.04
N LEU A 89 -8.54 4.40 8.59
CA LEU A 89 -7.12 4.60 8.88
C LEU A 89 -6.64 5.94 8.31
N LYS A 90 -7.02 6.30 7.08
CA LYS A 90 -6.77 7.63 6.52
C LYS A 90 -7.28 8.73 7.45
N THR A 91 -8.52 8.61 7.92
CA THR A 91 -9.12 9.58 8.84
C THR A 91 -8.31 9.70 10.14
N VAL A 92 -7.84 8.58 10.69
CA VAL A 92 -6.97 8.57 11.89
C VAL A 92 -5.64 9.28 11.61
N LEU A 93 -5.01 9.00 10.48
CA LEU A 93 -3.74 9.64 10.07
C LEU A 93 -3.92 11.15 9.87
N VAL A 94 -4.97 11.57 9.17
CA VAL A 94 -5.31 12.98 8.99
C VAL A 94 -5.51 13.69 10.31
N ASN A 95 -6.24 13.07 11.24
CA ASN A 95 -6.46 13.64 12.56
C ASN A 95 -5.16 13.74 13.38
N LEU A 96 -4.28 12.74 13.29
CA LEU A 96 -2.96 12.77 13.92
C LEU A 96 -2.12 13.95 13.41
N VAL A 97 -2.06 14.14 12.09
CA VAL A 97 -1.33 15.26 11.47
C VAL A 97 -1.96 16.60 11.90
N ARG A 98 -3.29 16.75 11.80
CA ARG A 98 -4.00 17.97 12.22
C ARG A 98 -3.78 18.28 13.71
N ASP A 99 -3.81 17.27 14.57
CA ASP A 99 -3.57 17.42 16.00
C ASP A 99 -2.14 17.87 16.30
N HIS A 100 -1.14 17.33 15.59
CA HIS A 100 0.25 17.73 15.74
C HIS A 100 0.46 19.20 15.39
N TYR A 101 -0.05 19.67 14.25
CA TYR A 101 0.07 21.08 13.86
C TYR A 101 -0.83 22.01 14.68
N ARG A 102 -1.98 21.55 15.17
CA ARG A 102 -2.86 22.34 16.06
C ARG A 102 -2.26 22.55 17.45
N LYS A 103 -1.54 21.56 17.99
CA LYS A 103 -0.90 21.63 19.31
C LYS A 103 0.38 22.47 19.34
N ARG A 104 0.85 22.93 18.18
CA ARG A 104 1.99 23.85 18.04
C ARG A 104 1.58 25.29 17.68
N PRO A 105 0.69 25.98 18.41
CA PRO A 105 0.50 27.42 18.20
C PRO A 105 1.60 28.18 18.96
N ASP A 106 2.41 28.93 18.20
CA ASP A 106 3.24 30.07 18.60
C ASP A 106 4.25 29.89 19.75
N GLY A 107 5.53 29.71 19.40
CA GLY A 107 6.61 29.93 20.37
C GLY A 107 8.05 29.78 19.86
N GLU A 108 8.39 28.73 19.10
CA GLU A 108 9.81 28.38 18.91
C GLU A 108 10.28 28.22 17.45
N LEU A 109 9.41 28.31 16.45
CA LEU A 109 9.79 28.00 15.05
C LEU A 109 9.97 29.18 14.09
N SER A 110 10.00 30.41 14.60
CA SER A 110 10.27 31.60 13.78
C SER A 110 11.71 31.70 13.21
N GLN A 111 12.51 30.62 13.20
CA GLN A 111 13.89 30.66 12.70
C GLN A 111 14.29 29.60 11.66
N ALA A 112 13.43 28.68 11.19
CA ALA A 112 13.92 27.64 10.27
C ALA A 112 13.08 27.30 9.02
N LEU A 113 11.78 27.62 8.94
CA LEU A 113 11.00 27.39 7.72
C LEU A 113 10.06 28.56 7.42
N PRO A 114 9.77 28.89 6.15
CA PRO A 114 8.72 29.84 5.80
C PRO A 114 7.34 29.28 6.21
N ASP A 115 6.88 29.65 7.41
CA ASP A 115 5.70 29.13 8.13
C ASP A 115 4.33 29.27 7.41
N SER A 116 4.26 30.05 6.32
CA SER A 116 3.01 30.26 5.58
C SER A 116 2.77 29.23 4.46
N LEU A 117 3.81 28.50 4.03
CA LEU A 117 3.72 27.52 2.95
C LEU A 117 3.45 26.11 3.48
N ALA A 118 4.21 25.66 4.49
CA ALA A 118 4.09 24.30 5.02
C ALA A 118 2.69 23.97 5.58
N SER A 119 2.04 24.89 6.29
CA SER A 119 0.69 24.66 6.85
C SER A 119 -0.41 24.60 5.77
N LYS A 120 -0.29 25.40 4.71
CA LYS A 120 -1.21 25.38 3.56
C LYS A 120 -0.97 24.15 2.68
N ASP A 121 0.29 23.78 2.46
CA ASP A 121 0.68 22.61 1.68
C ASP A 121 0.25 21.31 2.38
N VAL A 122 0.42 21.21 3.71
CA VAL A 122 -0.07 20.08 4.51
C VAL A 122 -1.60 19.98 4.44
N SER A 123 -2.33 21.09 4.56
CA SER A 123 -3.80 21.05 4.47
C SER A 123 -4.28 20.62 3.09
N ALA A 124 -3.63 21.09 2.02
CA ALA A 124 -3.94 20.68 0.65
C ALA A 124 -3.62 19.19 0.41
N ALA A 125 -2.48 18.70 0.91
CA ALA A 125 -2.07 17.30 0.79
C ALA A 125 -3.00 16.35 1.57
N ILE A 126 -3.48 16.76 2.75
CA ILE A 126 -4.45 16.01 3.57
C ILE A 126 -5.81 15.85 2.87
N ASP A 127 -6.26 16.91 2.20
CA ASP A 127 -7.56 16.93 1.53
C ASP A 127 -7.51 16.19 0.18
N ASP A 128 -6.31 15.86 -0.33
CA ASP A 128 -6.13 15.03 -1.52
C ASP A 128 -6.37 13.54 -1.21
N GLU A 129 -7.54 13.05 -1.64
CA GLU A 129 -7.88 11.64 -1.52
C GLU A 129 -7.06 10.70 -2.40
N SER A 130 -6.49 11.21 -3.49
CA SER A 130 -5.67 10.42 -4.40
C SER A 130 -4.31 10.07 -3.78
N GLU A 131 -3.73 10.97 -2.98
CA GLU A 131 -2.40 10.80 -2.37
C GLU A 131 -2.30 9.54 -1.51
N PHE A 132 -3.30 9.32 -0.64
CA PHE A 132 -3.33 8.13 0.21
C PHE A 132 -3.53 6.83 -0.60
N VAL A 133 -4.34 6.88 -1.66
CA VAL A 133 -4.52 5.74 -2.57
C VAL A 133 -3.24 5.43 -3.33
N ASP A 134 -2.49 6.44 -3.75
CA ASP A 134 -1.19 6.30 -4.42
C ASP A 134 -0.15 5.70 -3.46
N CYS A 135 -0.03 6.21 -2.23
CA CYS A 135 0.83 5.62 -1.20
C CYS A 135 0.50 4.14 -0.94
N TRP A 136 -0.80 3.81 -0.87
CA TRP A 136 -1.26 2.43 -0.69
C TRP A 136 -0.91 1.54 -1.89
N ARG A 137 -1.09 2.05 -3.10
CA ARG A 137 -0.76 1.33 -4.34
C ARG A 137 0.73 1.04 -4.41
N ASP A 138 1.57 2.02 -4.09
CA ASP A 138 3.02 1.89 -4.16
C ASP A 138 3.54 0.89 -3.13
N GLU A 139 2.92 0.84 -1.94
CA GLU A 139 3.24 -0.19 -0.95
C GLU A 139 2.90 -1.60 -1.45
N LEU A 140 1.74 -1.80 -2.07
CA LEU A 140 1.37 -3.10 -2.65
C LEU A 140 2.31 -3.52 -3.78
N LEU A 141 2.71 -2.57 -4.64
CA LEU A 141 3.69 -2.83 -5.69
C LEU A 141 5.04 -3.22 -5.09
N GLN A 142 5.50 -2.53 -4.05
CA GLN A 142 6.77 -2.83 -3.38
C GLN A 142 6.76 -4.21 -2.72
N LYS A 143 5.65 -4.58 -2.05
CA LYS A 143 5.46 -5.94 -1.50
C LYS A 143 5.49 -6.99 -2.60
N THR A 144 4.83 -6.74 -3.72
CA THR A 144 4.83 -7.64 -4.89
C THR A 144 6.24 -7.81 -5.48
N TRP A 145 7.01 -6.73 -5.62
CA TRP A 145 8.41 -6.78 -6.06
C TRP A 145 9.29 -7.60 -5.12
N THR A 146 9.10 -7.41 -3.81
CA THR A 146 9.81 -8.16 -2.78
C THR A 146 9.49 -9.66 -2.88
N ALA A 147 8.20 -10.00 -2.97
CA ALA A 147 7.75 -11.39 -3.13
C ALA A 147 8.26 -12.02 -4.43
N LEU A 148 8.32 -11.26 -5.53
CA LEU A 148 8.88 -11.74 -6.79
C LEU A 148 10.38 -12.02 -6.66
N GLY A 149 11.13 -11.12 -6.01
CA GLY A 149 12.56 -11.29 -5.76
C GLY A 149 12.86 -12.52 -4.91
N GLN A 150 12.07 -12.75 -3.85
CA GLN A 150 12.17 -13.95 -3.00
C GLN A 150 11.80 -15.23 -3.76
N SER A 151 10.80 -15.17 -4.65
CA SER A 151 10.39 -16.33 -5.44
C SER A 151 11.37 -16.67 -6.57
N SER A 152 11.97 -15.66 -7.21
CA SER A 152 12.93 -15.84 -8.30
C SER A 152 13.69 -14.55 -8.59
N ALA A 153 14.97 -14.52 -8.20
CA ALA A 153 15.88 -13.43 -8.54
C ALA A 153 15.96 -13.19 -10.06
N THR A 154 15.90 -14.26 -10.87
CA THR A 154 15.92 -14.16 -12.34
C THR A 154 14.70 -13.44 -12.90
N LEU A 155 13.49 -13.78 -12.45
CA LEU A 155 12.28 -13.12 -12.93
C LEU A 155 12.23 -11.65 -12.49
N ALA A 156 12.65 -11.37 -11.25
CA ALA A 156 12.74 -10.01 -10.74
C ALA A 156 13.72 -9.16 -11.57
N ALA A 157 14.92 -9.68 -11.87
CA ALA A 157 15.92 -8.97 -12.68
C ALA A 157 15.41 -8.71 -14.12
N VAL A 158 14.77 -9.69 -14.76
CA VAL A 158 14.22 -9.54 -16.11
C VAL A 158 13.13 -8.47 -16.16
N LEU A 159 12.22 -8.48 -15.18
CA LEU A 159 11.13 -7.51 -15.11
C LEU A 159 11.67 -6.10 -14.79
N ARG A 160 12.64 -5.99 -13.89
CA ARG A 160 13.29 -4.72 -13.55
C ARG A 160 14.00 -4.12 -14.75
N ALA A 161 14.83 -4.91 -15.45
CA ALA A 161 15.50 -4.46 -16.67
C ALA A 161 14.50 -4.02 -17.75
N HIS A 162 13.30 -4.61 -17.79
CA HIS A 162 12.25 -4.19 -18.72
C HIS A 162 11.67 -2.81 -18.38
N VAL A 163 11.38 -2.57 -17.10
CA VAL A 163 10.75 -1.33 -16.61
C VAL A 163 11.75 -0.16 -16.64
N GLU A 164 13.01 -0.40 -16.29
CA GLU A 164 14.03 0.65 -16.21
C GLU A 164 14.59 1.06 -17.58
N ASN A 165 14.39 0.26 -18.62
CA ASN A 165 15.02 0.47 -19.93
C ASN A 165 14.02 0.37 -21.08
N GLU A 166 12.86 1.05 -21.03
CA GLU A 166 11.76 0.85 -21.98
C GLU A 166 12.20 0.87 -23.46
N ASP A 167 13.13 1.76 -23.81
CA ASP A 167 13.62 1.97 -25.18
C ASP A 167 14.55 0.89 -25.74
N LEU A 168 15.16 0.06 -24.89
CA LEU A 168 16.12 -0.94 -25.33
C LEU A 168 15.45 -2.17 -25.97
N THR A 169 16.16 -2.78 -26.91
CA THR A 169 15.73 -4.03 -27.54
C THR A 169 15.78 -5.20 -26.56
N ALA A 170 15.07 -6.28 -26.90
CA ALA A 170 15.10 -7.52 -26.12
C ALA A 170 16.50 -8.16 -26.05
N ALA A 171 17.37 -7.90 -27.03
CA ALA A 171 18.75 -8.39 -27.03
C ALA A 171 19.61 -7.59 -26.03
N GLU A 172 19.54 -6.27 -26.08
CA GLU A 172 20.27 -5.38 -25.16
C GLU A 172 19.83 -5.58 -23.70
N LYS A 173 18.51 -5.66 -23.46
CA LYS A 173 17.97 -6.01 -22.14
C LYS A 173 18.42 -7.40 -21.66
N GLY A 174 18.57 -8.35 -22.58
CA GLY A 174 19.13 -9.66 -22.31
C GLY A 174 20.59 -9.57 -21.82
N MET A 175 21.42 -8.72 -22.43
CA MET A 175 22.80 -8.50 -22.01
C MET A 175 22.88 -7.87 -20.61
N ILE A 176 22.01 -6.91 -20.30
CA ILE A 176 21.91 -6.31 -18.95
C ILE A 176 21.61 -7.39 -17.90
N VAL A 177 20.60 -8.22 -18.14
CA VAL A 177 20.23 -9.31 -17.23
C VAL A 177 21.35 -10.34 -17.11
N GLN A 178 22.06 -10.62 -18.20
CA GLN A 178 23.22 -11.51 -18.18
C GLN A 178 24.33 -10.97 -17.27
N GLY A 179 24.63 -9.67 -17.33
CA GLY A 179 25.62 -9.05 -16.43
C GLY A 179 25.21 -9.03 -14.96
N MET A 180 23.91 -9.13 -14.65
CA MET A 180 23.41 -9.20 -13.26
C MET A 180 23.40 -10.62 -12.68
N LEU A 181 23.26 -11.65 -13.53
CA LEU A 181 22.99 -13.03 -13.10
C LEU A 181 24.06 -14.03 -13.54
N ASP A 182 25.12 -13.57 -14.22
CA ASP A 182 26.18 -14.39 -14.82
C ASP A 182 25.65 -15.59 -15.64
N SER A 183 24.49 -15.42 -16.28
CA SER A 183 23.81 -16.47 -17.07
C SER A 183 23.55 -15.98 -18.49
N PRO A 184 23.80 -16.78 -19.54
CA PRO A 184 23.64 -16.33 -20.91
C PRO A 184 22.17 -16.04 -21.25
N PHE A 185 21.87 -14.81 -21.64
CA PHE A 185 20.51 -14.40 -22.03
C PHE A 185 20.46 -14.08 -23.53
N THR A 186 19.86 -14.98 -24.31
CA THR A 186 19.51 -14.67 -25.70
C THR A 186 18.25 -13.81 -25.75
N ALA A 187 18.05 -13.07 -26.84
CA ALA A 187 16.85 -12.25 -27.04
C ALA A 187 15.55 -13.08 -27.00
N ASN A 188 15.58 -14.35 -27.39
CA ASN A 188 14.43 -15.24 -27.30
C ASN A 188 14.18 -15.68 -25.84
N ARG A 189 15.24 -16.09 -25.13
CA ARG A 189 15.16 -16.44 -23.70
C ARG A 189 14.65 -15.25 -22.88
N TYR A 190 15.13 -14.04 -23.16
CA TYR A 190 14.67 -12.82 -22.51
C TYR A 190 13.15 -12.62 -22.67
N ARG A 191 12.62 -12.72 -23.89
CA ARG A 191 11.17 -12.58 -24.16
C ARG A 191 10.33 -13.60 -23.39
N VAL A 192 10.75 -14.87 -23.40
CA VAL A 192 10.06 -15.94 -22.66
C VAL A 192 10.09 -15.67 -21.15
N MET A 193 11.25 -15.28 -20.62
CA MET A 193 11.39 -14.98 -19.21
C MET A 193 10.62 -13.72 -18.80
N LEU A 194 10.53 -12.72 -19.67
CA LEU A 194 9.75 -11.50 -19.45
C LEU A 194 8.25 -11.82 -19.36
N HIS A 195 7.74 -12.68 -20.25
CA HIS A 195 6.35 -13.15 -20.17
C HIS A 195 6.10 -13.83 -18.83
N ARG A 196 6.95 -14.80 -18.44
CA ARG A 196 6.83 -15.51 -17.15
C ARG A 196 6.93 -14.55 -15.96
N ALA A 197 7.78 -13.53 -16.04
CA ALA A 197 7.97 -12.56 -14.98
C ALA A 197 6.72 -11.68 -14.81
N ARG A 198 6.12 -11.22 -15.91
CA ARG A 198 4.85 -10.49 -15.89
C ARG A 198 3.70 -11.33 -15.32
N ASP A 199 3.57 -12.59 -15.76
CA ASP A 199 2.53 -13.49 -15.25
C ASP A 199 2.69 -13.74 -13.75
N LYS A 200 3.92 -14.01 -13.31
CA LYS A 200 4.23 -14.26 -11.90
C LYS A 200 3.99 -13.01 -11.06
N PHE A 201 4.39 -11.83 -11.55
CA PHE A 201 4.15 -10.55 -10.88
C PHE A 201 2.65 -10.27 -10.77
N ALA A 202 1.88 -10.44 -11.85
CA ALA A 202 0.43 -10.27 -11.84
C ALA A 202 -0.24 -11.21 -10.83
N LYS A 203 0.17 -12.48 -10.77
CA LYS A 203 -0.35 -13.44 -9.79
C LYS A 203 -0.03 -13.01 -8.35
N LEU A 204 1.22 -12.66 -8.06
CA LEU A 204 1.63 -12.19 -6.74
C LEU A 204 0.89 -10.91 -6.34
N LEU A 205 0.69 -9.97 -7.26
CA LEU A 205 -0.06 -8.74 -7.01
C LEU A 205 -1.52 -9.04 -6.64
N VAL A 206 -2.15 -9.98 -7.35
CA VAL A 206 -3.49 -10.45 -7.03
C VAL A 206 -3.52 -11.12 -5.64
N ASP A 207 -2.52 -11.94 -5.31
CA ASP A 207 -2.41 -12.59 -4.00
C ASP A 207 -2.24 -11.56 -2.86
N GLU A 208 -1.43 -10.52 -3.05
CA GLU A 208 -1.23 -9.42 -2.09
C GLU A 208 -2.53 -8.62 -1.87
N VAL A 209 -3.24 -8.29 -2.94
CA VAL A 209 -4.54 -7.61 -2.84
C VAL A 209 -5.56 -8.53 -2.17
N ALA A 210 -5.67 -9.79 -2.57
CA ALA A 210 -6.59 -10.75 -1.98
C ALA A 210 -6.32 -10.97 -0.48
N ALA A 211 -5.07 -10.93 -0.06
CA ALA A 211 -4.70 -11.03 1.36
C ALA A 211 -5.25 -9.87 2.21
N THR A 212 -5.59 -8.73 1.60
CA THR A 212 -6.22 -7.57 2.30
C THR A 212 -7.74 -7.73 2.50
N LEU A 213 -8.33 -8.75 1.88
CA LEU A 213 -9.78 -8.98 1.83
C LEU A 213 -10.16 -10.24 2.66
N ASP A 214 -11.36 -10.26 3.22
CA ASP A 214 -11.91 -11.44 3.88
C ASP A 214 -12.49 -12.41 2.83
N SER A 215 -11.70 -13.38 2.37
CA SER A 215 -12.14 -14.43 1.43
C SER A 215 -12.93 -13.86 0.24
N PRO A 216 -12.33 -12.97 -0.57
CA PRO A 216 -13.05 -12.20 -1.56
C PRO A 216 -13.60 -13.06 -2.70
N THR A 217 -14.77 -12.70 -3.21
CA THR A 217 -15.24 -13.22 -4.50
C THR A 217 -14.40 -12.63 -5.64
N GLU A 218 -14.41 -13.28 -6.81
CA GLU A 218 -13.66 -12.77 -7.96
C GLU A 218 -14.14 -11.38 -8.42
N ALA A 219 -15.43 -11.08 -8.26
CA ALA A 219 -15.99 -9.76 -8.58
C ALA A 219 -15.44 -8.67 -7.65
N GLU A 220 -15.37 -8.94 -6.36
CA GLU A 220 -14.83 -8.04 -5.34
C GLU A 220 -13.34 -7.77 -5.54
N LEU A 221 -12.57 -8.83 -5.82
CA LEU A 221 -11.15 -8.73 -6.10
C LEU A 221 -10.87 -7.89 -7.36
N ARG A 222 -11.65 -8.10 -8.43
CA ARG A 222 -11.56 -7.27 -9.65
C ARG A 222 -11.93 -5.82 -9.41
N GLN A 223 -12.98 -5.56 -8.62
CA GLN A 223 -13.38 -4.21 -8.26
C GLN A 223 -12.29 -3.52 -7.44
N GLU A 224 -11.65 -4.24 -6.51
CA GLU A 224 -10.56 -3.71 -5.71
C GLU A 224 -9.34 -3.35 -6.56
N LEU A 225 -8.93 -4.25 -7.46
CA LEU A 225 -7.87 -3.99 -8.42
C LEU A 225 -8.17 -2.77 -9.31
N ARG A 226 -9.45 -2.53 -9.63
CA ARG A 226 -9.89 -1.36 -10.40
C ARG A 226 -9.75 -0.08 -9.57
N THR A 227 -10.25 -0.08 -8.33
CA THR A 227 -10.14 1.06 -7.39
C THR A 227 -8.68 1.46 -7.17
N LEU A 228 -7.79 0.47 -7.05
CA LEU A 228 -6.34 0.69 -6.87
C LEU A 228 -5.61 1.07 -8.16
N ARG A 229 -6.29 1.15 -9.31
CA ARG A 229 -5.67 1.35 -10.64
C ARG A 229 -4.60 0.30 -10.98
N LEU A 230 -4.73 -0.90 -10.41
CA LEU A 230 -3.80 -2.03 -10.58
C LEU A 230 -4.28 -3.03 -11.64
N LEU A 231 -5.56 -3.01 -12.00
CA LEU A 231 -6.16 -3.95 -12.97
C LEU A 231 -5.39 -4.02 -14.30
N LYS A 232 -4.79 -2.90 -14.73
CA LYS A 232 -3.96 -2.81 -15.94
C LYS A 232 -2.72 -3.71 -15.93
N TYR A 233 -2.20 -4.07 -14.74
CA TYR A 233 -1.05 -4.97 -14.60
C TYR A 233 -1.47 -6.45 -14.58
N CYS A 234 -2.74 -6.73 -14.27
CA CYS A 234 -3.29 -8.08 -14.20
C CYS A 234 -3.96 -8.52 -15.51
N GLN A 235 -4.35 -7.58 -16.36
CA GLN A 235 -4.86 -7.87 -17.68
C GLN A 235 -3.72 -8.31 -18.61
N ARG A 236 -3.83 -9.51 -19.18
CA ARG A 236 -2.94 -9.94 -20.28
C ARG A 236 -3.04 -8.90 -21.39
N LYS A 237 -1.97 -8.13 -21.63
CA LYS A 237 -1.79 -7.47 -22.92
C LYS A 237 -1.77 -8.59 -23.96
N THR A 238 -2.84 -8.65 -24.75
CA THR A 238 -2.96 -9.53 -25.92
C THR A 238 -2.00 -9.03 -26.99
#